data_AF-A0AA40ZWN2-F1
#
_entry.id   AF-A0AA40ZWN2-F1
#
_cell.length_a   1.000
_cell.length_b   1.000
_cell.length_c   1.000
_cell.angle_alpha   90.00
_cell.angle_beta   90.00
_cell.angle_gamma   90.00
#
_symmetry.space_group_name_H-M   'P 1'
#
loop_
_entity.id
_entity.type
_entity.pdbx_description
1 polymer ?
#
loop_
_entity_poly.entity_id
_entity_poly.type
_entity_poly.pdbx_seq_one_letter_code
_entity_poly.pdbx_strand_id
1 'polypeptide(L)'
;MDRNPLQGSVVPFARRWHVIQEIDLIRLLQEHRRRLALCGQAEAMADALPDRPDAATMTLFLQALEALVTRGEQADGVYLKAMLSNGRADPLTDTLLDHVRHRHEADAAAARELVAAFAESDAFAAPETLGHMLRSFFTGCRRAVDFEQLAIIALAGHRLTPEARSLLIDALADSLLD
;
A
#
# COMPACT_ATOMS: atom_id res chain seq x y z
N MET A 1 -7.07 -56.97 -33.11
CA MET A 1 -6.38 -56.38 -31.94
C MET A 1 -5.18 -55.65 -32.48
N ASP A 2 -5.17 -54.32 -32.38
CA ASP A 2 -3.94 -53.53 -32.37
C ASP A 2 -4.29 -52.14 -31.83
N ARG A 3 -4.14 -51.98 -30.52
CA ARG A 3 -4.19 -50.67 -29.86
C ARG A 3 -2.75 -50.21 -29.72
N ASN A 4 -2.35 -49.25 -30.54
CA ASN A 4 -1.09 -48.54 -30.41
C ASN A 4 -1.08 -47.77 -29.08
N PRO A 5 -0.28 -48.12 -28.07
CA PRO A 5 -0.10 -47.30 -26.89
C PRO A 5 1.01 -46.29 -27.17
N LEU A 6 1.00 -45.14 -26.50
CA LEU A 6 1.97 -44.04 -26.62
C LEU A 6 1.64 -42.96 -27.68
N GLN A 7 0.39 -42.47 -27.68
CA GLN A 7 0.21 -41.04 -27.94
C GLN A 7 0.64 -40.30 -26.67
N GLY A 8 1.91 -39.91 -26.63
CA GLY A 8 2.44 -39.02 -25.61
C GLY A 8 1.60 -37.75 -25.58
N SER A 9 0.84 -37.57 -24.49
CA SER A 9 0.22 -36.30 -24.18
C SER A 9 1.34 -35.29 -24.02
N VAL A 10 1.55 -34.45 -25.03
CA VAL A 10 2.38 -33.26 -24.91
C VAL A 10 1.63 -32.37 -23.94
N VAL A 11 1.92 -32.51 -22.65
CA VAL A 11 1.52 -31.54 -21.63
C VAL A 11 2.09 -30.21 -22.11
N PRO A 12 1.25 -29.22 -22.45
CA PRO A 12 1.76 -27.91 -22.81
C PRO A 12 2.56 -27.45 -21.60
N PHE A 13 3.87 -27.27 -21.79
CA PHE A 13 4.78 -26.74 -20.78
C PHE A 13 4.04 -25.64 -20.02
N ALA A 14 3.74 -25.93 -18.76
CA ALA A 14 3.03 -25.01 -17.88
C ALA A 14 3.73 -23.66 -18.01
N ARG A 15 3.00 -22.67 -18.55
CA ARG A 15 3.50 -21.29 -18.66
C ARG A 15 4.08 -20.95 -17.31
N ARG A 16 5.40 -20.72 -17.28
CA ARG A 16 6.22 -20.50 -16.09
C ARG A 16 5.47 -19.59 -15.12
N TRP A 17 4.85 -20.16 -14.10
CA TRP A 17 4.16 -19.39 -13.06
C TRP A 17 5.27 -18.57 -12.41
N HIS A 18 5.24 -17.25 -12.55
CA HIS A 18 6.20 -16.40 -11.86
C HIS A 18 5.91 -16.54 -10.36
N VAL A 19 6.79 -17.26 -9.69
CA VAL A 19 6.84 -17.38 -8.24
C VAL A 19 7.30 -16.03 -7.71
N ILE A 20 6.51 -15.45 -6.82
CA ILE A 20 6.75 -14.18 -6.16
C ILE A 20 7.58 -14.49 -4.92
N GLN A 21 8.81 -14.00 -4.91
CA GLN A 21 9.76 -14.13 -3.83
C GLN A 21 9.85 -12.84 -3.01
N GLU A 22 10.59 -12.87 -1.92
CA GLU A 22 10.79 -11.75 -1.01
C GLU A 22 11.37 -10.53 -1.73
N ILE A 23 12.29 -10.77 -2.68
CA ILE A 23 12.93 -9.73 -3.50
C ILE A 23 11.90 -8.94 -4.33
N ASP A 24 10.83 -9.60 -4.79
CA ASP A 24 9.75 -8.98 -5.56
C ASP A 24 8.86 -8.11 -4.65
N LEU A 25 8.86 -8.36 -3.33
CA LEU A 25 8.10 -7.58 -2.35
C LEU A 25 8.90 -6.43 -1.72
N ILE A 26 10.23 -6.39 -1.85
CA ILE A 26 11.07 -5.39 -1.16
C ILE A 26 10.62 -3.96 -1.44
N ARG A 27 10.37 -3.62 -2.72
CA ARG A 27 9.97 -2.25 -3.10
C ARG A 27 8.63 -1.87 -2.47
N LEU A 28 7.66 -2.78 -2.52
CA LEU A 28 6.35 -2.59 -1.94
C LEU A 28 6.44 -2.40 -0.42
N LEU A 29 7.14 -3.31 0.27
CA LEU A 29 7.28 -3.25 1.72
C LEU A 29 8.03 -2.00 2.18
N GLN A 30 9.00 -1.51 1.39
CA GLN A 30 9.64 -0.21 1.65
C GLN A 30 8.65 0.95 1.54
N GLU A 31 7.75 0.93 0.57
CA GLU A 31 6.73 1.97 0.44
C GLU A 31 5.69 1.90 1.56
N HIS A 32 5.25 0.70 1.94
CA HIS A 32 4.40 0.51 3.12
C HIS A 32 5.05 1.07 4.39
N ARG A 33 6.33 0.78 4.64
CA ARG A 33 7.05 1.35 5.79
C ARG A 33 7.12 2.88 5.75
N ARG A 34 7.32 3.50 4.58
CA ARG A 34 7.32 4.97 4.46
C ARG A 34 5.95 5.56 4.80
N ARG A 35 4.88 4.96 4.28
CA ARG A 35 3.50 5.37 4.56
C ARG A 35 3.15 5.21 6.04
N LEU A 36 3.52 4.10 6.66
CA LEU A 36 3.31 3.87 8.09
C LEU A 36 4.15 4.82 8.97
N ALA A 37 5.39 5.11 8.59
CA ALA A 37 6.20 6.11 9.30
C ALA A 37 5.55 7.51 9.25
N LEU A 38 4.99 7.89 8.10
CA LEU A 38 4.23 9.13 7.96
C LEU A 38 2.95 9.12 8.81
N CYS A 39 2.27 7.98 8.92
CA CYS A 39 1.14 7.81 9.84
C CYS A 39 1.55 8.06 11.30
N GLY A 40 2.67 7.48 11.74
CA GLY A 40 3.19 7.69 13.10
C GLY A 40 3.55 9.16 13.37
N GLN A 41 4.08 9.88 12.39
CA GLN A 41 4.34 11.32 12.50
C GLN A 41 3.03 12.14 12.63
N ALA A 42 2.02 11.80 11.82
CA ALA A 42 0.72 12.47 11.88
C ALA A 42 0.00 12.22 13.21
N GLU A 43 0.09 11.00 13.74
CA GLU A 43 -0.46 10.63 15.05
C GLU A 43 0.24 11.36 16.20
N ALA A 44 1.58 11.34 16.23
CA ALA A 44 2.35 12.07 17.24
C ALA A 44 2.02 13.56 17.24
N MET A 45 1.83 14.16 16.06
CA MET A 45 1.40 15.55 15.96
C MET A 45 -0.04 15.74 16.46
N ALA A 46 -0.97 14.86 16.10
CA ALA A 46 -2.37 14.93 16.53
C ALA A 46 -2.54 14.78 18.05
N ASP A 47 -1.65 14.05 18.71
CA ASP A 47 -1.63 13.84 20.15
C ASP A 47 -0.91 14.97 20.91
N ALA A 48 0.02 15.66 20.26
CA ALA A 48 0.70 16.81 20.83
C ALA A 48 -0.13 18.11 20.75
N LEU A 49 -1.22 18.15 19.98
CA LEU A 49 -2.05 19.36 19.86
C LEU A 49 -2.56 19.85 21.23
N PRO A 50 -2.53 21.16 21.49
CA PRO A 50 -2.29 22.26 20.55
C PRO A 50 -0.81 22.63 20.35
N ASP A 51 0.14 21.90 20.95
CA ASP A 51 1.56 22.23 20.84
C ASP A 51 2.06 22.08 19.40
N ARG A 52 2.87 23.05 18.98
CA ARG A 52 3.44 23.09 17.63
C ARG A 52 4.78 22.36 17.60
N PRO A 53 5.01 21.44 16.65
CA PRO A 53 6.33 20.85 16.46
C PRO A 53 7.34 21.90 16.00
N ASP A 54 8.62 21.62 16.18
CA ASP A 54 9.68 22.49 15.67
C ASP A 54 9.64 22.59 14.13
N ALA A 55 10.29 23.64 13.61
CA ALA A 55 10.25 23.96 12.17
C ALA A 55 10.86 22.85 11.28
N ALA A 56 11.85 22.12 11.77
CA ALA A 56 12.50 21.05 11.01
C ALA A 56 11.57 19.83 10.92
N THR A 57 10.95 19.44 12.04
CA THR A 57 9.94 18.38 12.09
C THR A 57 8.76 18.69 11.17
N MET A 58 8.23 19.92 11.21
CA MET A 58 7.15 20.36 10.33
C MET A 58 7.54 20.30 8.84
N THR A 59 8.75 20.75 8.50
CA THR A 59 9.24 20.74 7.12
C THR A 59 9.37 19.30 6.59
N LEU A 60 9.93 18.39 7.39
CA LEU A 60 10.06 16.98 7.00
C LEU A 60 8.71 16.31 6.81
N PHE A 61 7.74 16.61 7.68
CA PHE A 61 6.38 16.08 7.58
C PHE A 61 5.67 16.55 6.30
N LEU A 62 5.74 17.85 5.99
CA LEU A 62 5.17 18.42 4.77
C LEU A 62 5.81 17.85 3.50
N GLN A 63 7.15 17.71 3.48
CA GLN A 63 7.86 17.08 2.37
C GLN A 63 7.42 15.62 2.16
N ALA A 64 7.18 14.88 3.25
CA ALA A 64 6.70 13.51 3.17
C ALA A 64 5.26 13.42 2.64
N LEU A 65 4.38 14.35 3.01
CA LEU A 65 3.02 14.46 2.46
C LEU A 65 3.05 14.80 0.97
N GLU A 66 3.83 15.79 0.54
CA GLU A 66 3.98 16.15 -0.88
C GLU A 66 4.53 14.99 -1.72
N ALA A 67 5.48 14.23 -1.17
CA ALA A 67 5.99 13.04 -1.81
C ALA A 67 4.91 11.95 -1.96
N LEU A 68 4.02 11.78 -0.97
CA LEU A 68 2.89 10.86 -1.06
C LEU A 68 1.90 11.30 -2.14
N VAL A 69 1.58 12.60 -2.23
CA VAL A 69 0.72 13.17 -3.29
C VAL A 69 1.30 12.87 -4.66
N THR A 70 2.59 13.15 -4.85
CA THR A 70 3.28 12.94 -6.14
C THR A 70 3.28 11.48 -6.56
N ARG A 71 3.50 10.55 -5.60
CA ARG A 71 3.47 9.10 -5.89
C ARG A 71 2.06 8.60 -6.22
N GLY A 72 1.04 9.06 -5.50
CA GLY A 72 -0.35 8.70 -5.79
C GLY A 72 -0.81 9.14 -7.18
N GLU A 73 -0.29 10.26 -7.68
CA GLU A 73 -0.54 10.74 -9.05
C GLU A 73 0.23 9.92 -10.10
N GLN A 74 1.40 9.39 -9.76
CA GLN A 74 2.24 8.54 -10.61
C GLN A 74 1.82 7.06 -10.55
N ALA A 75 0.52 6.75 -10.66
CA ALA A 75 -0.07 5.43 -10.93
C ALA A 75 0.83 4.19 -10.60
N ASP A 76 1.20 4.01 -9.33
CA ASP A 76 2.04 2.89 -8.84
C ASP A 76 1.39 1.50 -9.07
N GLY A 77 0.10 1.49 -9.43
CA GLY A 77 -0.66 0.29 -9.78
C GLY A 77 -0.09 -0.51 -10.96
N VAL A 78 0.81 0.05 -11.77
CA VAL A 78 1.49 -0.69 -12.86
C VAL A 78 2.37 -1.82 -12.32
N TYR A 79 3.10 -1.58 -11.23
CA TYR A 79 3.99 -2.60 -10.64
C TYR A 79 3.18 -3.73 -10.01
N LEU A 80 2.20 -3.39 -9.18
CA LEU A 80 1.35 -4.36 -8.51
C LEU A 80 0.55 -5.20 -9.50
N LYS A 81 0.01 -4.57 -10.55
CA LYS A 81 -0.67 -5.28 -11.64
C LYS A 81 0.27 -6.22 -12.38
N ALA A 82 1.49 -5.79 -12.71
CA ALA A 82 2.46 -6.65 -13.39
C ALA A 82 2.86 -7.87 -12.54
N MET A 83 3.07 -7.66 -11.23
CA MET A 83 3.40 -8.72 -10.28
C MET A 83 2.25 -9.74 -10.13
N LEU A 84 1.01 -9.26 -9.98
CA LEU A 84 -0.14 -10.11 -9.68
C LEU A 84 -0.83 -10.70 -10.92
N SER A 85 -0.64 -10.11 -12.10
CA SER A 85 -1.18 -10.66 -13.35
C SER A 85 -0.63 -12.07 -13.60
N ASN A 86 -1.52 -13.04 -13.81
CA ASN A 86 -1.16 -14.42 -14.13
C ASN A 86 -1.24 -14.72 -15.65
N GLY A 87 -1.35 -13.67 -16.48
CA GLY A 87 -1.50 -13.78 -17.93
C GLY A 87 -2.90 -14.20 -18.40
N ARG A 88 -3.88 -14.29 -17.49
CA ARG A 88 -5.30 -14.49 -17.77
C ARG A 88 -6.09 -13.32 -17.19
N ALA A 89 -7.11 -12.87 -17.92
CA ALA A 89 -8.07 -11.92 -17.38
C ALA A 89 -8.82 -12.60 -16.21
N ASP A 90 -8.72 -12.01 -15.03
CA ASP A 90 -9.41 -12.43 -13.82
C ASP A 90 -10.15 -11.22 -13.24
N PRO A 91 -11.50 -11.19 -13.28
CA PRO A 91 -12.28 -10.06 -12.79
C PRO A 91 -12.01 -9.72 -11.32
N LEU A 92 -11.67 -10.72 -10.49
CA LEU A 92 -11.34 -10.49 -9.09
C LEU A 92 -10.01 -9.74 -8.95
N THR A 93 -8.98 -10.14 -9.71
CA THR A 93 -7.70 -9.42 -9.79
C THR A 93 -7.92 -7.96 -10.17
N ASP A 94 -8.66 -7.69 -11.25
CA ASP A 94 -8.92 -6.32 -11.69
C ASP A 94 -9.68 -5.51 -10.62
N THR A 95 -10.72 -6.10 -10.01
CA THR A 95 -11.52 -5.44 -8.96
C THR A 95 -10.69 -5.10 -7.72
N LEU A 96 -9.86 -6.03 -7.24
CA LEU A 96 -9.02 -5.80 -6.06
C LEU A 96 -7.92 -4.77 -6.35
N LEU A 97 -7.33 -4.78 -7.56
CA LEU A 97 -6.36 -3.77 -7.97
C LEU A 97 -6.99 -2.37 -8.07
N ASP A 98 -8.22 -2.26 -8.58
CA ASP A 98 -8.96 -0.99 -8.59
C ASP A 98 -9.25 -0.49 -7.16
N HIS A 99 -9.56 -1.39 -6.24
CA HIS A 99 -9.72 -1.06 -4.82
C HIS A 99 -8.43 -0.58 -4.15
N VAL A 100 -7.26 -1.10 -4.56
CA VAL A 100 -5.95 -0.58 -4.10
C VAL A 100 -5.71 0.80 -4.67
N ARG A 101 -5.91 0.99 -5.97
CA ARG A 101 -5.74 2.29 -6.65
C ARG A 101 -6.61 3.37 -6.03
N HIS A 102 -7.90 3.08 -5.79
CA HIS A 102 -8.81 4.05 -5.19
C HIS A 102 -8.37 4.47 -3.78
N ARG A 103 -7.74 3.56 -3.01
CA ARG A 103 -7.19 3.89 -1.70
C ARG A 103 -5.93 4.76 -1.80
N HIS A 104 -5.04 4.50 -2.77
CA HIS A 104 -3.90 5.38 -3.04
C HIS A 104 -4.36 6.79 -3.44
N GLU A 105 -5.40 6.91 -4.26
CA GLU A 105 -6.02 8.19 -4.63
C GLU A 105 -6.61 8.92 -3.41
N ALA A 106 -7.30 8.19 -2.53
CA ALA A 106 -7.86 8.73 -1.29
C ALA A 106 -6.76 9.21 -0.32
N ASP A 107 -5.70 8.43 -0.13
CA ASP A 107 -4.55 8.80 0.69
C ASP A 107 -3.86 10.07 0.15
N ALA A 108 -3.67 10.17 -1.17
CA ALA A 108 -3.10 11.34 -1.82
C ALA A 108 -4.00 12.58 -1.70
N ALA A 109 -5.33 12.41 -1.80
CA ALA A 109 -6.29 13.49 -1.58
C ALA A 109 -6.22 14.02 -0.14
N ALA A 110 -6.26 13.14 0.84
CA ALA A 110 -6.16 13.50 2.26
C ALA A 110 -4.81 14.18 2.58
N ALA A 111 -3.70 13.71 1.98
CA ALA A 111 -2.40 14.35 2.13
C ALA A 111 -2.38 15.78 1.54
N ARG A 112 -3.01 15.97 0.38
CA ARG A 112 -3.12 17.30 -0.27
C ARG A 112 -3.93 18.27 0.57
N GLU A 113 -5.03 17.81 1.18
CA GLU A 113 -5.83 18.62 2.10
C GLU A 113 -5.03 19.05 3.34
N LEU A 114 -4.20 18.16 3.90
CA LEU A 114 -3.31 18.51 5.00
C LEU A 114 -2.28 19.57 4.57
N VAL A 115 -1.61 19.39 3.43
CA VAL A 115 -0.65 20.36 2.90
C VAL A 115 -1.31 21.74 2.72
N ALA A 116 -2.52 21.78 2.14
CA ALA A 116 -3.27 23.03 1.97
C ALA A 116 -3.62 23.68 3.32
N ALA A 117 -4.07 22.89 4.31
CA ALA A 117 -4.40 23.39 5.64
C ALA A 117 -3.20 24.07 6.32
N PHE A 118 -2.01 23.48 6.21
CA PHE A 118 -0.76 24.06 6.73
C PHE A 118 -0.26 25.28 5.95
N ALA A 119 -0.68 25.47 4.70
CA ALA A 119 -0.25 26.57 3.84
C ALA A 119 -1.17 27.81 3.92
N GLU A 120 -2.49 27.62 3.99
CA GLU A 120 -3.47 28.69 3.88
C GLU A 120 -3.84 29.34 5.23
N SER A 121 -3.58 28.66 6.34
CA SER A 121 -3.98 29.10 7.68
C SER A 121 -2.91 28.77 8.72
N ASP A 122 -2.95 29.46 9.88
CA ASP A 122 -2.32 28.89 11.07
C ASP A 122 -3.14 27.67 11.47
N ALA A 123 -2.83 26.50 10.88
CA ALA A 123 -3.58 25.26 11.09
C ALA A 123 -3.74 24.91 12.58
N PHE A 124 -2.81 25.40 13.41
CA PHE A 124 -2.82 25.25 14.86
C PHE A 124 -3.83 26.17 15.58
N ALA A 125 -4.43 27.14 14.89
CA ALA A 125 -5.48 28.00 15.44
C ALA A 125 -6.83 27.27 15.62
N ALA A 126 -7.01 26.11 14.97
CA ALA A 126 -8.17 25.23 15.16
C ALA A 126 -7.70 23.78 15.45
N PRO A 127 -7.15 23.50 16.66
CA PRO A 127 -6.55 22.21 17.00
C PRO A 127 -7.49 21.02 16.82
N GLU A 128 -8.79 21.17 17.10
CA GLU A 128 -9.77 20.09 16.96
C GLU A 128 -9.94 19.68 15.49
N THR A 129 -10.02 20.66 14.59
CA THR A 129 -10.14 20.43 13.15
C THR A 129 -8.87 19.78 12.61
N LEU A 130 -7.70 20.32 12.96
CA LEU A 130 -6.42 19.75 12.53
C LEU A 130 -6.25 18.31 13.06
N GLY A 131 -6.58 18.08 14.32
CA GLY A 131 -6.56 16.74 14.93
C GLY A 131 -7.50 15.76 14.24
N HIS A 132 -8.67 16.21 13.77
CA HIS A 132 -9.58 15.37 13.00
C HIS A 132 -9.03 15.01 11.62
N MET A 133 -8.42 15.97 10.91
CA MET A 133 -7.79 15.74 9.60
C MET A 133 -6.64 14.74 9.71
N LEU A 134 -5.74 14.93 10.69
CA LEU A 134 -4.61 14.03 10.93
C LEU A 134 -5.08 12.61 11.26
N ARG A 135 -6.06 12.47 12.17
CA ARG A 135 -6.63 11.16 12.54
C ARG A 135 -7.29 10.44 11.38
N SER A 136 -8.03 11.17 10.55
CA SER A 136 -8.65 10.63 9.35
C SER A 136 -7.61 10.14 8.35
N PHE A 137 -6.55 10.93 8.13
CA PHE A 137 -5.44 10.60 7.25
C PHE A 137 -4.69 9.33 7.71
N PHE A 138 -4.18 9.28 8.94
CA PHE A 138 -3.35 8.14 9.36
C PHE A 138 -4.18 6.86 9.49
N THR A 139 -5.44 6.95 9.93
CA THR A 139 -6.33 5.77 10.01
C THR A 139 -6.66 5.23 8.62
N GLY A 140 -6.92 6.11 7.64
CA GLY A 140 -7.16 5.73 6.25
C GLY A 140 -5.95 5.05 5.63
N CYS A 141 -4.78 5.67 5.79
CA CYS A 141 -3.54 5.19 5.19
C CYS A 141 -3.07 3.83 5.78
N ARG A 142 -3.20 3.61 7.10
CA ARG A 142 -2.95 2.30 7.75
C ARG A 142 -3.83 1.20 7.14
N ARG A 143 -5.15 1.44 7.09
CA ARG A 143 -6.12 0.49 6.49
C ARG A 143 -5.85 0.22 5.02
N ALA A 144 -5.33 1.20 4.29
CA ALA A 144 -4.97 1.03 2.89
C ALA A 144 -3.73 0.14 2.71
N VAL A 145 -2.72 0.25 3.59
CA VAL A 145 -1.58 -0.68 3.64
C VAL A 145 -2.04 -2.10 3.95
N ASP A 146 -2.86 -2.30 4.98
CA ASP A 146 -3.38 -3.62 5.34
C ASP A 146 -4.15 -4.27 4.19
N PHE A 147 -5.03 -3.48 3.56
CA PHE A 147 -5.82 -3.96 2.43
C PHE A 147 -4.93 -4.40 1.25
N GLU A 148 -3.88 -3.63 0.95
CA GLU A 148 -2.95 -3.95 -0.13
C GLU A 148 -2.19 -5.26 0.15
N GLN A 149 -1.72 -5.46 1.39
CA GLN A 149 -1.07 -6.70 1.80
C GLN A 149 -2.03 -7.91 1.71
N LEU A 150 -3.28 -7.75 2.19
CA LEU A 150 -4.32 -8.77 2.07
C LEU A 150 -4.65 -9.10 0.61
N ALA A 151 -4.76 -8.08 -0.25
CA ALA A 151 -5.01 -8.26 -1.68
C ALA A 151 -3.89 -9.07 -2.35
N ILE A 152 -2.62 -8.81 -1.99
CA ILE A 152 -1.48 -9.59 -2.50
C ILE A 152 -1.54 -11.03 -2.02
N ILE A 153 -1.77 -11.27 -0.72
CA ILE A 153 -1.88 -12.63 -0.18
C ILE A 153 -2.99 -13.41 -0.91
N ALA A 154 -4.14 -12.77 -1.14
CA ALA A 154 -5.29 -13.36 -1.80
C ALA A 154 -5.02 -13.66 -3.29
N LEU A 155 -4.48 -12.69 -4.03
CA LEU A 155 -4.28 -12.79 -5.48
C LEU A 155 -3.07 -13.62 -5.88
N ALA A 156 -1.97 -13.50 -5.13
CA ALA A 156 -0.76 -14.26 -5.40
C ALA A 156 -0.95 -15.74 -5.03
N GLY A 157 -1.69 -16.05 -3.97
CA GLY A 157 -2.05 -17.43 -3.60
C GLY A 157 -0.82 -18.34 -3.53
N HIS A 158 -0.84 -19.45 -4.28
CA HIS A 158 0.26 -20.42 -4.34
C HIS A 158 1.53 -19.90 -5.05
N ARG A 159 1.49 -18.70 -5.63
CA ARG A 159 2.68 -18.08 -6.25
C ARG A 159 3.63 -17.46 -5.23
N LEU A 160 3.17 -17.16 -4.02
CA LEU A 160 4.06 -16.67 -2.96
C LEU A 160 4.93 -17.81 -2.42
N THR A 161 6.22 -17.56 -2.28
CA THR A 161 7.08 -18.41 -1.44
C THR A 161 6.57 -18.41 0.02
N PRO A 162 6.84 -19.48 0.80
CA PRO A 162 6.53 -19.49 2.23
C PRO A 162 7.11 -18.27 2.97
N GLU A 163 8.33 -17.87 2.61
CA GLU A 163 9.04 -16.74 3.20
C GLU A 163 8.38 -15.41 2.82
N ALA A 164 8.05 -15.20 1.54
CA ALA A 164 7.33 -14.00 1.08
C ALA A 164 5.94 -13.89 1.73
N ARG A 165 5.26 -15.02 1.91
CA ARG A 165 3.98 -15.09 2.63
C ARG A 165 4.15 -14.72 4.11
N SER A 166 5.18 -15.24 4.78
CA SER A 166 5.46 -14.91 6.19
C SER A 166 5.67 -13.40 6.34
N LEU A 167 6.51 -12.80 5.49
CA LEU A 167 6.77 -11.35 5.53
C LEU A 167 5.50 -10.50 5.45
N LEU A 168 4.52 -10.88 4.62
CA LEU A 168 3.25 -10.16 4.53
C LEU A 168 2.33 -10.42 5.73
N ILE A 169 2.32 -11.63 6.28
CA ILE A 169 1.52 -11.97 7.46
C ILE A 169 2.08 -11.29 8.71
N ASP A 170 3.39 -11.29 8.88
CA ASP A 170 4.07 -10.64 9.99
C ASP A 170 3.80 -9.13 9.94
N ALA A 171 3.90 -8.50 8.76
CA ALA A 171 3.57 -7.08 8.58
C ALA A 171 2.09 -6.75 8.90
N LEU A 172 1.14 -7.63 8.57
CA LEU A 172 -0.27 -7.49 8.92
C LEU A 172 -0.53 -7.70 10.42
N ALA A 173 0.25 -8.56 11.07
CA ALA A 173 0.12 -8.79 12.51
C ALA A 173 0.64 -7.59 13.29
N ASP A 174 1.77 -7.02 12.86
CA ASP A 174 2.38 -5.83 13.47
C ASP A 174 1.43 -4.63 13.38
N SER A 175 0.69 -4.45 12.29
CA SER A 175 -0.25 -3.32 12.13
C SER A 175 -1.47 -3.35 13.05
N LEU A 176 -1.75 -4.48 13.71
CA LEU A 176 -2.80 -4.60 14.73
C LEU A 176 -2.32 -4.22 16.15
N LEU A 177 -1.01 -4.10 16.34
CA LEU A 177 -0.38 -3.78 17.63
C LEU A 177 -0.07 -2.28 17.79
N ASP A 178 -0.08 -1.53 16.69
CA ASP A 178 0.09 -0.08 16.59
C ASP A 178 -1.26 0.67 16.65
#